data_AF-A0A8W8JTJ5-F1
#
_entry.id   AF-A0A8W8JTJ5-F1
#
_cell.length_a   1.000
_cell.length_b   1.000
_cell.length_c   1.000
_cell.angle_alpha   90.00
_cell.angle_beta   90.00
_cell.angle_gamma   90.00
#
_symmetry.space_group_name_H-M   'P 1'
#
loop_
_entity.id
_entity.type
_entity.pdbx_description
1 polymer ?
#
loop_
_entity_poly.entity_id
_entity_poly.type
_entity_poly.pdbx_seq_one_letter_code
_entity_poly.pdbx_strand_id
1 'polypeptide(L)'
;TVCANDTDPVALEAIKMNCELNGVYLDTSSDYVIGSKIGDWDVVFLGDMFYDSDFADLFNQWLPRLSRSGVNIYVGDPGRLPLVNHPLKRNLVSLFRCPLPENCLRENSGMSTGTVWKYTG
;
A
#
# COMPACT_ATOMS: atom_id res chain seq x y z
N THR A 1 -4.97 -3.99 16.72
CA THR A 1 -5.26 -5.15 15.86
C THR A 1 -4.74 -4.84 14.46
N VAL A 2 -4.69 -5.82 13.55
CA VAL A 2 -4.25 -5.59 12.17
C VAL A 2 -5.30 -6.21 11.25
N CYS A 3 -5.74 -5.44 10.26
CA CYS A 3 -6.65 -5.89 9.22
C CYS A 3 -5.94 -5.83 7.87
N ALA A 4 -5.97 -6.93 7.13
CA ALA A 4 -5.56 -6.99 5.74
C ALA A 4 -6.79 -6.80 4.85
N ASN A 5 -6.73 -5.84 3.93
CA ASN A 5 -7.85 -5.50 3.06
C ASN A 5 -7.48 -5.73 1.61
N ASP A 6 -8.34 -6.45 0.90
CA ASP A 6 -8.29 -6.62 -0.55
C ASP A 6 -9.70 -6.90 -1.06
N THR A 7 -10.11 -6.27 -2.16
CA THR A 7 -11.43 -6.50 -2.75
C THR A 7 -11.53 -7.83 -3.50
N ASP A 8 -10.41 -8.46 -3.84
CA ASP A 8 -10.40 -9.78 -4.48
C ASP A 8 -10.54 -10.90 -3.43
N PRO A 9 -11.63 -11.70 -3.48
CA PRO A 9 -11.79 -12.82 -2.55
C PRO A 9 -10.67 -13.86 -2.65
N VAL A 10 -10.02 -14.02 -3.81
CA VAL A 10 -8.86 -14.93 -3.96
C VAL A 10 -7.66 -14.41 -3.18
N ALA A 11 -7.42 -13.10 -3.20
CA ALA A 11 -6.36 -12.48 -2.40
C ALA A 11 -6.61 -12.68 -0.90
N LEU A 12 -7.87 -12.60 -0.45
CA LEU A 12 -8.21 -12.86 0.95
C LEU A 12 -7.91 -14.30 1.40
N GLU A 13 -8.19 -15.29 0.55
CA GLU A 13 -7.80 -16.68 0.85
C GLU A 13 -6.28 -16.86 0.85
N ALA A 14 -5.56 -16.20 -0.07
CA ALA A 14 -4.09 -16.20 -0.08
C ALA A 14 -3.51 -15.59 1.21
N ILE A 15 -4.10 -14.50 1.71
CA ILE A 15 -3.71 -13.88 2.99
C ILE A 15 -3.92 -14.87 4.14
N LYS A 16 -5.05 -15.58 4.20
CA LYS A 16 -5.31 -16.59 5.23
C LYS A 16 -4.29 -17.72 5.19
N MET A 17 -3.99 -18.25 4.00
CA MET A 17 -2.96 -19.28 3.82
C MET A 17 -1.58 -18.79 4.27
N ASN A 18 -1.21 -17.56 3.93
CA ASN A 18 0.04 -16.95 4.40
C ASN A 18 0.07 -16.76 5.92
N CYS A 19 -1.05 -16.40 6.53
CA CYS A 19 -1.17 -16.29 7.98
C CYS A 19 -0.92 -17.64 8.67
N GLU A 20 -1.55 -18.71 8.17
CA GLU A 20 -1.37 -20.07 8.66
C GLU A 20 0.09 -20.52 8.55
N LEU A 21 0.71 -20.33 7.37
CA LEU A 21 2.11 -20.69 7.13
C LEU A 21 3.10 -19.99 8.07
N ASN A 22 2.78 -18.76 8.50
CA ASN A 22 3.64 -17.97 9.38
C ASN A 22 3.22 -18.02 10.85
N GLY A 23 2.14 -18.75 11.19
CA GLY A 23 1.61 -18.83 12.55
C GLY A 23 1.14 -17.48 13.11
N VAL A 24 0.65 -16.59 12.24
CA VAL A 24 0.11 -15.28 12.61
C VAL A 24 -1.40 -15.22 12.37
N TYR A 25 -2.06 -14.25 12.98
CA TYR A 25 -3.48 -13.98 12.79
C TYR A 25 -3.69 -12.54 12.34
N LEU A 26 -4.49 -12.36 11.28
CA LEU A 26 -4.92 -11.07 10.77
C LEU A 26 -6.44 -11.12 10.53
N ASP A 27 -7.12 -10.04 10.87
CA ASP A 27 -8.48 -9.83 10.36
C ASP A 27 -8.39 -9.58 8.84
N THR A 28 -9.40 -10.01 8.09
CA THR A 28 -9.49 -9.74 6.65
C THR A 28 -10.78 -9.00 6.32
N SER A 29 -10.73 -8.02 5.43
CA SER A 29 -11.92 -7.33 4.90
C SER A 29 -11.88 -7.25 3.38
N SER A 30 -13.03 -7.49 2.74
CA SER A 30 -13.25 -7.29 1.31
C SER A 30 -13.81 -5.90 0.96
N ASP A 31 -13.92 -5.01 1.94
CA ASP A 31 -14.56 -3.73 1.75
C ASP A 31 -13.72 -2.81 0.85
N TYR A 32 -14.38 -2.04 0.00
CA TYR A 32 -13.69 -0.98 -0.74
C TYR A 32 -13.50 0.24 0.17
N VAL A 33 -12.32 0.34 0.79
CA VAL A 33 -12.03 1.38 1.79
C VAL A 33 -11.47 2.66 1.20
N ILE A 34 -10.97 2.63 -0.04
CA ILE A 34 -10.31 3.79 -0.65
C ILE A 34 -11.34 4.89 -0.90
N GLY A 35 -11.06 6.10 -0.41
CA GLY A 35 -11.99 7.24 -0.52
C GLY A 35 -13.17 7.20 0.47
N SER A 36 -13.33 6.11 1.23
CA SER A 36 -14.36 5.99 2.26
C SER A 36 -14.11 6.91 3.47
N LYS A 37 -15.07 6.94 4.41
CA LYS A 37 -14.89 7.63 5.69
C LYS A 37 -13.71 7.02 6.44
N ILE A 38 -13.02 7.87 7.19
CA ILE A 38 -11.87 7.49 7.99
C ILE A 38 -12.35 6.52 9.08
N GLY A 39 -11.84 5.30 9.07
CA GLY A 39 -12.02 4.36 10.18
C GLY A 39 -11.10 4.71 11.34
N ASP A 40 -11.25 3.99 12.46
CA ASP A 40 -10.38 4.13 13.64
C ASP A 40 -9.02 3.43 13.41
N TRP A 41 -8.22 3.97 12.49
CA TRP A 41 -6.90 3.45 12.14
C TRP A 41 -5.78 4.34 12.68
N ASP A 42 -4.83 3.75 13.38
CA ASP A 42 -3.60 4.46 13.79
C ASP A 42 -2.58 4.55 12.64
N VAL A 43 -2.56 3.50 11.79
CA VAL A 43 -1.58 3.31 10.72
C VAL A 43 -2.24 2.66 9.50
N VAL A 44 -1.89 3.14 8.30
CA VAL A 44 -2.28 2.54 7.01
C VAL A 44 -1.02 2.22 6.21
N PHE A 45 -0.93 0.98 5.74
CA PHE A 45 0.09 0.54 4.78
C PHE A 45 -0.56 0.35 3.42
N LEU A 46 -0.01 0.99 2.39
CA LEU A 46 -0.38 0.78 1.00
C LEU A 46 0.75 0.02 0.31
N GLY A 47 0.51 -1.24 -0.02
CA GLY A 47 1.42 -2.05 -0.81
C GLY A 47 0.85 -2.25 -2.21
N ASP A 48 1.70 -2.14 -3.21
CA ASP A 48 1.37 -2.55 -4.57
C ASP A 48 0.20 -1.79 -5.23
N MET A 49 -0.13 -0.57 -4.81
CA MET A 49 -1.33 0.13 -5.29
C MET A 49 -1.12 1.05 -6.50
N PHE A 50 0.13 1.41 -6.82
CA PHE A 50 0.45 2.38 -7.88
C PHE A 50 0.80 1.71 -9.23
N TYR A 51 0.14 0.60 -9.56
CA TYR A 51 0.24 -0.01 -10.90
C TYR A 51 -0.56 0.76 -11.95
N ASP A 52 -1.58 1.52 -11.54
CA ASP A 52 -2.44 2.34 -12.40
C ASP A 52 -2.43 3.81 -11.93
N SER A 53 -2.48 4.75 -12.88
CA SER A 53 -2.59 6.18 -12.61
C SER A 53 -3.91 6.56 -11.93
N ASP A 54 -5.00 5.84 -12.20
CA ASP A 54 -6.32 6.14 -11.62
C ASP A 54 -6.30 5.99 -10.09
N PHE A 55 -5.58 4.99 -9.59
CA PHE A 55 -5.35 4.82 -8.16
C PHE A 55 -4.52 5.96 -7.58
N ALA A 56 -3.51 6.45 -8.30
CA ALA A 56 -2.68 7.56 -7.81
C ALA A 56 -3.51 8.83 -7.57
N ASP A 57 -4.44 9.16 -8.47
CA ASP A 57 -5.36 10.28 -8.35
C ASP A 57 -6.33 10.11 -7.16
N LEU A 58 -6.83 8.89 -6.96
CA LEU A 58 -7.71 8.57 -5.85
C LEU A 58 -6.97 8.71 -4.49
N PHE A 59 -5.76 8.19 -4.39
CA PHE A 59 -4.93 8.35 -3.18
C PHE A 59 -4.57 9.81 -2.91
N ASN A 60 -4.33 10.60 -3.94
CA ASN A 60 -4.06 12.03 -3.80
C ASN A 60 -5.22 12.79 -3.15
N GLN A 61 -6.45 12.31 -3.28
CA GLN A 61 -7.62 12.89 -2.61
C GLN A 61 -7.85 12.31 -1.21
N TRP A 62 -7.54 11.02 -1.01
CA TRP A 62 -7.86 10.31 0.21
C TRP A 62 -6.79 10.44 1.31
N LEU A 63 -5.51 10.32 0.97
CA LEU A 63 -4.41 10.37 1.95
C LEU A 63 -4.35 11.67 2.77
N PRO A 64 -4.63 12.87 2.20
CA PRO A 64 -4.69 14.09 2.99
C PRO A 64 -5.80 14.08 4.06
N ARG A 65 -6.87 13.31 3.87
CA ARG A 65 -7.95 13.19 4.86
C ARG A 65 -7.49 12.32 6.02
N LEU A 66 -6.89 11.16 5.72
CA LEU A 66 -6.31 10.25 6.70
C LEU A 66 -5.22 10.94 7.54
N SER A 67 -4.27 11.62 6.88
CA SER A 67 -3.17 12.33 7.54
C SER A 67 -3.68 13.39 8.53
N ARG A 68 -4.68 14.19 8.14
CA ARG A 68 -5.30 15.19 9.02
C ARG A 68 -6.02 14.61 10.23
N SER A 69 -6.45 13.36 10.16
CA SER A 69 -7.03 12.64 11.28
C SER A 69 -6.00 11.96 12.18
N GLY A 70 -4.70 12.18 11.93
CA GLY A 70 -3.61 11.64 12.74
C GLY A 70 -3.13 10.26 12.32
N VAL A 71 -3.65 9.71 11.21
CA VAL A 71 -3.27 8.38 10.72
C VAL A 71 -1.87 8.44 10.10
N ASN A 72 -0.97 7.54 10.51
CA ASN A 72 0.34 7.40 9.86
C ASN A 72 0.22 6.56 8.59
N ILE A 73 0.68 7.06 7.45
CA ILE A 73 0.52 6.38 6.17
C ILE A 73 1.90 6.04 5.59
N TYR A 74 2.05 4.77 5.21
CA TYR A 74 3.26 4.24 4.57
C TYR A 74 2.93 3.62 3.22
N VAL A 75 3.78 3.86 2.23
CA VAL A 75 3.63 3.36 0.86
C VAL A 75 4.82 2.50 0.51
N GLY A 76 4.59 1.25 0.10
CA GLY A 76 5.60 0.39 -0.52
C GLY A 76 5.43 0.38 -2.03
N ASP A 77 6.45 0.81 -2.77
CA ASP A 77 6.42 0.81 -4.24
C ASP A 77 7.82 0.56 -4.84
N PRO A 78 7.94 -0.23 -5.92
CA PRO A 78 9.21 -0.54 -6.58
C PRO A 78 9.77 0.60 -7.46
N GLY A 79 9.04 1.71 -7.61
CA GLY A 79 9.40 2.85 -8.46
C GLY A 79 8.58 2.91 -9.74
N ARG A 80 7.29 2.57 -9.68
CA ARG A 80 6.42 2.56 -10.87
C ARG A 80 6.14 3.97 -11.36
N LEU A 81 5.99 4.13 -12.68
CA LEU A 81 5.73 5.43 -13.32
C LEU A 81 4.48 6.14 -12.77
N PRO A 82 3.35 5.46 -12.47
CA PRO A 82 2.18 6.12 -11.89
C PRO A 82 2.46 6.79 -10.55
N LEU A 83 3.40 6.30 -9.73
CA LEU A 83 3.81 6.99 -8.51
C LEU A 83 4.86 8.06 -8.81
N VAL A 84 5.91 7.71 -9.57
CA VAL A 84 7.07 8.58 -9.81
C VAL A 84 6.69 9.89 -10.50
N ASN A 85 5.78 9.84 -11.46
CA ASN A 85 5.39 10.99 -12.25
C ASN A 85 4.21 11.78 -11.64
N HIS A 86 3.61 11.29 -10.55
CA HIS A 86 2.40 11.86 -9.99
C HIS A 86 2.71 12.91 -8.89
N PRO A 87 1.96 14.03 -8.80
CA PRO A 87 2.18 15.07 -7.80
C PRO A 87 2.21 14.58 -6.35
N LEU A 88 1.48 13.51 -6.04
CA LEU A 88 1.47 12.84 -4.72
C LEU A 88 2.90 12.54 -4.22
N LYS A 89 3.84 12.24 -5.13
CA LYS A 89 5.23 11.91 -4.79
C LYS A 89 5.93 13.00 -3.98
N ARG A 90 5.52 14.26 -4.12
CA ARG A 90 6.07 15.41 -3.38
C ARG A 90 5.75 15.35 -1.88
N ASN A 91 4.69 14.65 -1.51
CA ASN A 91 4.26 14.46 -0.12
C ASN A 91 4.81 13.16 0.47
N LEU A 92 5.75 12.50 -0.20
CA LEU A 92 6.33 11.22 0.22
C LEU A 92 7.82 11.36 0.53
N VAL A 93 8.20 11.07 1.78
CA VAL A 93 9.59 11.01 2.23
C VAL A 93 10.07 9.56 2.20
N SER A 94 11.21 9.29 1.55
CA SER A 94 11.79 7.94 1.52
C SER A 94 12.30 7.57 2.92
N LEU A 95 11.89 6.41 3.42
CA LEU A 95 12.37 5.88 4.71
C LEU A 95 13.38 4.75 4.54
N PHE A 96 13.11 3.86 3.59
CA PHE A 96 13.89 2.64 3.43
C PHE A 96 13.87 2.18 1.98
N ARG A 97 14.98 1.59 1.54
CA ARG A 97 15.13 0.99 0.21
C ARG A 97 15.76 -0.38 0.37
N CYS A 98 15.16 -1.40 -0.24
CA CYS A 98 15.66 -2.76 -0.19
C CYS A 98 15.72 -3.41 -1.58
N PRO A 99 16.61 -4.41 -1.77
CA PRO A 99 16.53 -5.27 -2.94
C PRO A 99 15.23 -6.08 -2.91
N LEU A 100 14.67 -6.33 -4.09
CA LEU A 100 13.55 -7.24 -4.28
C LEU A 100 14.08 -8.64 -4.65
N PRO A 101 13.40 -9.71 -4.21
CA PRO A 101 13.74 -11.06 -4.60
C PRO A 101 13.43 -11.31 -6.09
N GLU A 102 14.09 -12.31 -6.69
CA GLU A 102 14.04 -12.64 -8.13
C GLU A 102 12.60 -12.76 -8.68
N ASN A 103 11.68 -13.33 -7.90
CA ASN A 103 10.26 -13.45 -8.27
C ASN A 103 9.60 -12.08 -8.46
N CYS A 104 9.90 -11.11 -7.60
CA CYS A 104 9.35 -9.76 -7.70
C CYS A 104 9.92 -8.98 -8.90
N LEU A 105 11.14 -9.29 -9.38
CA LEU A 105 11.68 -8.66 -10.60
C LEU A 105 10.83 -9.01 -11.82
N ARG A 106 10.35 -10.26 -11.91
CA ARG A 106 9.50 -10.72 -13.01
C ARG A 106 8.14 -10.02 -13.02
N GLU A 107 7.59 -9.78 -11.84
CA GLU A 107 6.29 -9.11 -11.65
C GLU A 107 6.37 -7.59 -11.87
N ASN A 108 7.56 -6.99 -11.70
CA ASN A 108 7.76 -5.55 -11.72
C ASN A 108 8.63 -5.07 -12.89
N SER A 109 8.54 -5.73 -14.05
CA SER A 109 9.24 -5.32 -15.28
C SER A 109 10.75 -5.11 -15.11
N GLY A 110 11.39 -5.92 -14.27
CA GLY A 110 12.83 -5.85 -14.00
C GLY A 110 13.25 -4.86 -12.90
N MET A 111 12.30 -4.22 -12.19
CA MET A 111 12.64 -3.41 -11.02
C MET A 111 13.19 -4.28 -9.90
N SER A 112 14.45 -4.05 -9.52
CA SER A 112 15.20 -4.85 -8.57
C SER A 112 15.19 -4.31 -7.14
N THR A 113 14.49 -3.19 -6.89
CA THR A 113 14.50 -2.51 -5.59
C THR A 113 13.13 -1.97 -5.22
N GLY A 114 12.71 -2.20 -3.98
CA GLY A 114 11.52 -1.63 -3.36
C GLY A 114 11.88 -0.41 -2.52
N THR A 115 11.00 0.58 -2.47
CA THR A 115 11.15 1.73 -1.57
C THR A 115 9.91 1.85 -0.68
N VAL A 116 10.14 2.03 0.62
CA VAL A 116 9.12 2.40 1.59
C VAL A 116 9.16 3.91 1.80
N TRP A 117 8.01 4.53 1.64
CA TRP A 117 7.80 5.96 1.79
C TRP A 117 6.88 6.23 2.98
N LYS A 118 7.07 7.35 3.66
CA LYS A 118 6.10 7.92 4.59
C LYS A 118 5.41 9.10 3.95
N TYR A 119 4.08 9.15 4.04
CA TYR A 119 3.31 10.33 3.64
C TYR A 119 3.40 11.41 4.72
N THR A 120 3.65 12.66 4.30
CA THR A 120 3.91 13.80 5.19
C THR A 120 3.10 15.05 4.83
N GLY A 121 2.12 14.93 3.92
CA GLY A 121 1.24 16.03 3.53
C GLY A 121 -0.15 15.93 4.13
#